data_AF-A0A453EVC6-F1
#
_entry.id   AF-A0A453EVC6-F1
#
_cell.length_a   1.000
_cell.length_b   1.000
_cell.length_c   1.000
_cell.angle_alpha   90.00
_cell.angle_beta   90.00
_cell.angle_gamma   90.00
#
_symmetry.space_group_name_H-M   'P 1'
#
loop_
_entity.id
_entity.type
_entity.pdbx_description
1 polymer ?
#
loop_
_entity_poly.entity_id
_entity_poly.type
_entity_poly.pdbx_seq_one_letter_code
_entity_poly.pdbx_strand_id
1 'polypeptide(L)' 'MPTVCIKWQKQVFPGIEIDTSQPPMVFKTQLYTLTGVPPERQKIMVKGGILKV' A
#
# COMPACT_ATOMS: atom_id res chain seq x y z
N MET A 1 -0.19 -12.65 -9.31
CA MET A 1 -0.46 -11.38 -8.62
C MET A 1 0.74 -10.47 -8.84
N PRO A 2 0.56 -9.19 -9.20
CA PRO A 2 1.68 -8.27 -9.28
C PRO A 2 2.32 -8.05 -7.90
N THR A 3 3.63 -7.84 -7.88
CA THR A 3 4.38 -7.47 -6.68
C THR A 3 4.81 -6.01 -6.74
N VAL A 4 4.73 -5.30 -5.62
CA VAL A 4 5.15 -3.89 -5.49
C VAL A 4 6.21 -3.73 -4.41
N CYS A 5 6.97 -2.65 -4.50
CA CYS A 5 7.92 -2.23 -3.47
C CYS A 5 7.33 -1.03 -2.74
N ILE A 6 7.14 -1.16 -1.42
CA ILE A 6 6.58 -0.10 -0.59
C ILE A 6 7.69 0.55 0.22
N LYS A 7 7.74 1.88 0.19
CA LYS A 7 8.66 2.67 1.02
C LYS A 7 7.87 3.40 2.09
N TRP A 8 8.22 3.18 3.36
CA TRP A 8 7.64 3.89 4.50
C TRP A 8 8.73 4.33 5.46
N GLN A 9 8.83 5.65 5.71
CA GLN A 9 9.91 6.26 6.48
C GLN A 9 11.29 5.80 5.98
N LYS A 10 12.05 5.07 6.80
CA LYS A 10 13.38 4.54 6.49
C LYS A 10 13.35 3.07 6.03
N GLN A 11 12.17 2.44 5.99
CA GLN A 11 11.99 1.04 5.63
C GLN A 11 11.53 0.88 4.18
N VAL A 12 11.98 -0.20 3.57
CA VAL A 12 11.59 -0.62 2.22
C VAL A 12 11.11 -2.06 2.33
N PHE A 13 9.89 -2.31 1.87
CA PHE A 13 9.24 -3.62 1.83
C PHE A 13 9.19 -4.08 0.37
N PRO A 14 10.18 -4.86 -0.09
CA PRO A 14 10.19 -5.40 -1.44
C PRO A 14 9.21 -6.59 -1.56
N GLY A 15 8.65 -6.79 -2.75
CA GLY A 15 7.94 -8.02 -3.09
C GLY A 15 6.57 -8.17 -2.44
N ILE A 16 5.89 -7.06 -2.09
CA ILE A 16 4.53 -7.13 -1.54
C ILE A 16 3.56 -7.49 -2.66
N GLU A 17 2.94 -8.65 -2.55
CA GLU A 17 1.87 -9.08 -3.46
C GLU A 17 0.63 -8.20 -3.28
N ILE A 18 0.05 -7.77 -4.39
CA ILE A 18 -1.20 -7.02 -4.43
C ILE A 18 -2.17 -7.69 -5.40
N ASP A 19 -3.42 -7.80 -4.98
CA ASP A 19 -4.52 -8.22 -5.85
C ASP A 19 -5.25 -6.98 -6.38
N THR A 20 -5.10 -6.72 -7.68
CA THR A 20 -5.74 -5.58 -8.37
C THR A 20 -7.20 -5.82 -8.72
N SER A 21 -7.74 -7.03 -8.49
CA SER A 21 -9.17 -7.31 -8.62
C SER A 21 -9.98 -6.89 -7.39
N GLN A 22 -9.29 -6.65 -6.27
CA GLN A 22 -9.90 -6.28 -4.99
C GLN A 22 -9.97 -4.75 -4.83
N PRO A 23 -10.88 -4.25 -3.96
CA PRO A 23 -10.94 -2.84 -3.63
C PRO A 23 -9.61 -2.33 -3.02
N PRO A 24 -9.24 -1.05 -3.25
CA PRO A 24 -8.02 -0.46 -2.67
C PRO A 24 -7.91 -0.57 -1.15
N MET A 25 -9.07 -0.69 -0.47
CA MET A 25 -9.15 -0.88 0.98
C MET A 25 -8.41 -2.14 1.44
N VAL A 26 -8.46 -3.24 0.67
CA VAL A 26 -7.78 -4.50 1.02
C VAL A 26 -6.28 -4.29 1.10
N PHE A 27 -5.71 -3.59 0.11
CA PHE A 27 -4.30 -3.24 0.09
C PHE A 27 -3.91 -2.30 1.24
N LYS A 28 -4.77 -1.33 1.57
CA LYS A 28 -4.55 -0.42 2.72
C LYS A 28 -4.55 -1.16 4.06
N THR A 29 -5.43 -2.15 4.23
CA THR A 29 -5.44 -2.98 5.44
C THR A 29 -4.17 -3.81 5.56
N GLN A 30 -3.66 -4.38 4.46
CA GLN A 30 -2.37 -5.08 4.46
C GLN A 30 -1.22 -4.14 4.86
N LEU A 31 -1.24 -2.90 4.38
CA LEU A 31 -0.26 -1.88 4.77
C LEU A 31 -0.34 -1.49 6.26
N TYR A 32 -1.49 -1.60 6.89
CA TYR A 32 -1.62 -1.34 8.34
C TYR A 32 -0.79 -2.32 9.16
N THR A 33 -0.79 -3.61 8.80
CA THR A 33 0.06 -4.63 9.44
C THR A 33 1.55 -4.32 9.32
N LEU A 34 1.98 -3.68 8.22
CA LEU A 34 3.39 -3.33 7.98
C LEU A 34 3.81 -1.99 8.60
N THR A 35 2.91 -1.01 8.59
CA THR A 35 3.24 0.40 8.91
C THR A 35 2.66 0.89 10.23
N GLY A 36 1.65 0.20 10.77
CA GLY A 36 0.88 0.64 11.94
C GLY A 36 -0.02 1.86 11.66
N VAL A 37 -0.11 2.35 10.42
CA VAL A 37 -0.93 3.50 10.05
C VAL A 37 -2.33 3.03 9.63
N PRO A 38 -3.42 3.51 10.24
CA PRO A 38 -4.77 3.13 9.85
C PRO A 38 -5.08 3.42 8.37
N PRO A 39 -5.83 2.54 7.65
CA PRO A 39 -6.16 2.69 6.22
C PRO A 39 -6.68 4.08 5.80
N GLU A 40 -7.45 4.72 6.66
CA GLU A 40 -8.07 6.03 6.44
C GLU A 40 -7.04 7.17 6.45
N ARG A 41 -5.92 6.95 7.16
CA ARG A 41 -4.82 7.92 7.31
C ARG A 41 -3.67 7.66 6.33
N GLN A 42 -3.76 6.60 5.52
CA GLN A 42 -2.74 6.26 4.53
C GLN A 42 -2.92 7.08 3.25
N LYS A 43 -1.94 7.95 2.97
CA LYS A 43 -1.81 8.66 1.69
C LYS A 43 -0.80 7.93 0.81
N ILE A 44 -1.31 7.09 -0.10
CA ILE A 44 -0.48 6.24 -0.96
C ILE A 44 -0.19 6.99 -2.28
N MET A 45 1.10 7.10 -2.62
CA MET A 45 1.57 7.66 -3.89
C MET A 45 1.92 6.54 -4.86
N VAL A 46 1.42 6.60 -6.09
CA VAL A 46 1.67 5.62 -7.15
C VAL A 46 2.01 6.38 -8.44
N LYS A 47 3.23 6.21 -8.95
CA LYS A 47 3.70 6.80 -10.23
C LYS A 47 3.35 8.29 -10.40
N GLY A 48 3.49 9.09 -9.33
CA GLY A 48 3.20 10.53 -9.35
C GLY A 48 1.74 10.92 -9.09
N GLY A 49 0.82 9.95 -9.01
CA GLY A 49 -0.56 10.16 -8.58
C GLY A 49 -0.80 9.70 -7.15
N ILE A 50 -1.91 10.15 -6.55
CA ILE A 50 -2.42 9.60 -5.28
C ILE A 50 -3.35 8.45 -5.62
N LEU A 51 -3.18 7.30 -4.98
CA LEU A 51 -4.16 6.20 -5.05
C LEU A 51 -5.45 6.68 -4.37
N LYS A 52 -6.40 7.10 -5.19
CA LYS A 52 -7.74 7.45 -4.71
C LYS A 52 -8.49 6.17 -4.34
N VAL A 53 -9.36 6.32 -3.34
CA VAL A 53 -10.30 5.28 -2.94
C VAL A 53 -11.26 5.01 -4.09
#